data_AF-A0AAN6GQM8-F1
#
_entry.id   AF-A0AAN6GQM8-F1
#
_cell.length_a   1.000
_cell.length_b   1.000
_cell.length_c   1.000
_cell.angle_alpha   90.00
_cell.angle_beta   90.00
_cell.angle_gamma   90.00
#
_symmetry.space_group_name_H-M   'P 1'
#
loop_
_entity.id
_entity.type
_entity.pdbx_description
1 polymer ?
#
loop_
_entity_poly.entity_id
_entity_poly.type
_entity_poly.pdbx_seq_one_letter_code
_entity_poly.pdbx_strand_id
1 'polypeptide(L)'
;MSKTTKRYFELDREYADRFDQLSETEKALLGLPYVANDPPLISARLRARRLLYAFNTSAPSAVEPPALAPGERPKGVGGSADDAGGAGGGGVQFDAMGPERRQIFAELLGIERALVDRVEVEPPFYCDYGHNIKLEGSFYCNFNTSILDCAEVRIGTGTGFGPNVHLYAGTHSTAVSEREHGIERALPIRIGRNCWLGGGTMVNAGVTIGDNCTIGAGSVVTKDIPPNSIAVGVPCKVIRTLEPFEMPQGPEGYEKARQGLGKFVQ
;
A
#
# COMPACT_ATOMS: atom_id res chain seq x y z
N MET A 1 -7.85 -16.73 21.55
CA MET A 1 -6.62 -16.45 20.79
C MET A 1 -6.99 -15.85 19.43
N SER A 2 -6.43 -14.70 19.07
CA SER A 2 -6.75 -14.01 17.79
C SER A 2 -6.28 -14.82 16.57
N LYS A 3 -6.81 -14.54 15.37
CA LYS A 3 -6.33 -15.17 14.12
C LYS A 3 -4.82 -14.96 13.94
N THR A 4 -4.36 -13.73 14.13
CA THR A 4 -2.94 -13.35 14.04
C THR A 4 -2.08 -14.14 15.03
N THR A 5 -2.49 -14.25 16.29
CA THR A 5 -1.76 -15.02 17.30
C THR A 5 -1.70 -16.51 16.96
N LYS A 6 -2.78 -17.08 16.40
CA LYS A 6 -2.79 -18.48 15.91
C LYS A 6 -1.79 -18.66 14.77
N ARG A 7 -1.73 -17.72 13.84
CA ARG A 7 -0.80 -17.78 12.73
C ARG A 7 0.67 -17.80 13.20
N TYR A 8 1.03 -16.96 14.17
CA TYR A 8 2.37 -16.98 14.75
C TYR A 8 2.70 -18.33 15.40
N PHE A 9 1.78 -18.87 16.18
CA PHE A 9 1.97 -20.16 16.83
C PHE A 9 2.13 -21.33 15.83
N GLU A 10 1.39 -21.30 14.73
CA GLU A 10 1.52 -22.28 13.65
C GLU A 10 2.89 -22.20 12.99
N LEU A 11 3.37 -20.99 12.68
CA LEU A 11 4.69 -20.75 12.11
C LEU A 11 5.82 -21.22 13.04
N ASP A 12 5.73 -20.92 14.34
CA ASP A 12 6.72 -21.35 15.33
C ASP A 12 6.85 -22.89 15.36
N ARG A 13 5.73 -23.61 15.20
CA ARG A 13 5.73 -25.08 15.12
C ARG A 13 6.23 -25.60 13.79
N GLU A 14 5.85 -24.96 12.68
CA GLU A 14 6.23 -25.36 11.33
C GLU A 14 7.74 -25.29 11.12
N TYR A 15 8.39 -24.28 11.71
CA TYR A 15 9.82 -24.01 11.51
C TYR A 15 10.70 -24.43 12.70
N ALA A 16 10.14 -25.07 13.74
CA ALA A 16 10.86 -25.43 14.97
C ALA A 16 12.18 -26.18 14.70
N ASP A 17 12.16 -27.18 13.82
CA ASP A 17 13.32 -28.04 13.55
C ASP A 17 14.44 -27.36 12.74
N ARG A 18 14.19 -26.17 12.19
CA ARG A 18 15.15 -25.43 11.36
C ARG A 18 15.35 -23.98 11.79
N PHE A 19 14.76 -23.55 12.90
CA PHE A 19 14.78 -22.16 13.34
C PHE A 19 16.21 -21.59 13.45
N ASP A 20 17.13 -22.36 14.03
CA ASP A 20 18.53 -21.95 14.24
C ASP A 20 19.36 -21.91 12.95
N GLN A 21 18.84 -22.44 11.84
CA GLN A 21 19.50 -22.45 10.54
C GLN A 21 19.13 -21.22 9.70
N LEU A 22 18.09 -20.48 10.11
CA LEU A 22 17.60 -19.32 9.39
C LEU A 22 18.34 -18.05 9.85
N SER A 23 18.66 -17.19 8.89
CA SER A 23 19.07 -15.81 9.16
C SER A 23 17.92 -15.00 9.77
N GLU A 24 18.24 -13.88 10.42
CA GLU A 24 17.22 -12.98 10.98
C GLU A 24 16.32 -12.37 9.89
N THR A 25 16.86 -12.15 8.68
CA THR A 25 16.09 -11.75 7.50
C THR A 25 15.05 -12.80 7.11
N GLU A 26 15.43 -14.08 7.05
CA GLU A 26 14.51 -15.17 6.74
C GLU A 26 13.45 -15.32 7.82
N LYS A 27 13.85 -15.23 9.10
CA LYS A 27 12.92 -15.28 10.24
C LYS A 27 11.87 -14.15 10.15
N ALA A 28 12.30 -12.92 9.87
CA ALA A 28 11.41 -11.77 9.72
C ALA A 28 10.38 -11.99 8.60
N LEU A 29 10.84 -12.41 7.42
CA LEU A 29 9.97 -12.64 6.26
C LEU A 29 9.00 -13.81 6.45
N LEU A 30 9.38 -14.82 7.24
CA LEU A 30 8.52 -15.95 7.60
C LEU A 30 7.55 -15.65 8.74
N GLY A 31 7.74 -14.54 9.46
CA GLY A 31 6.95 -14.16 10.64
C GLY A 31 7.32 -14.90 11.93
N LEU A 32 8.52 -15.47 11.95
CA LEU A 32 9.14 -16.04 13.14
C LEU A 32 9.70 -14.90 14.04
N PRO A 33 9.95 -15.17 15.33
CA PRO A 33 10.70 -14.23 16.18
C PRO A 33 12.07 -13.94 15.56
N TYR A 34 12.40 -12.66 15.43
CA TYR A 34 13.70 -12.22 14.93
C TYR A 34 14.26 -11.05 15.74
N VAL A 35 15.58 -10.91 15.75
CA VAL A 35 16.30 -9.80 16.37
C VAL A 35 16.43 -8.68 15.35
N ALA A 36 15.64 -7.63 15.52
CA ALA A 36 15.56 -6.55 14.53
C ALA A 36 16.87 -5.78 14.36
N ASN A 37 17.76 -5.82 15.36
CA ASN A 37 19.07 -5.16 15.36
C ASN A 37 20.19 -5.98 14.72
N ASP A 38 19.87 -7.07 14.03
CA ASP A 38 20.84 -7.84 13.23
C ASP A 38 21.52 -6.95 12.16
N PRO A 39 22.86 -7.02 11.96
CA PRO A 39 23.57 -6.10 11.05
C PRO A 39 23.08 -6.11 9.59
N PRO A 40 22.75 -7.26 8.95
CA PRO A 40 22.05 -7.30 7.67
C PRO A 40 20.75 -6.48 7.64
N LEU A 41 19.87 -6.66 8.63
CA LEU A 41 18.61 -5.93 8.73
C LEU A 41 18.85 -4.42 8.93
N ILE A 42 19.80 -4.03 9.79
CA ILE A 42 20.20 -2.63 9.97
C ILE A 42 20.71 -2.03 8.66
N SER A 43 21.58 -2.75 7.94
CA SER A 43 22.17 -2.29 6.68
C SER A 43 21.08 -2.06 5.63
N ALA A 44 20.10 -2.94 5.57
CA ALA A 44 18.95 -2.82 4.67
C ALA A 44 18.07 -1.60 5.02
N ARG A 45 17.80 -1.34 6.31
CA ARG A 45 17.08 -0.13 6.73
C ARG A 45 17.87 1.15 6.49
N LEU A 46 19.20 1.13 6.69
CA LEU A 46 20.05 2.29 6.38
C LEU A 46 20.06 2.62 4.88
N ARG A 47 20.07 1.61 4.01
CA ARG A 47 19.87 1.81 2.56
C ARG A 47 18.54 2.51 2.30
N ALA A 48 17.43 1.97 2.82
CA ALA A 48 16.10 2.53 2.62
C ALA A 48 16.03 3.99 3.11
N ARG A 49 16.55 4.29 4.31
CA ARG A 49 16.57 5.65 4.88
C ARG A 49 17.31 6.67 4.01
N ARG A 50 18.43 6.29 3.38
CA ARG A 50 19.18 7.16 2.47
C ARG A 50 18.36 7.49 1.21
N LEU A 51 17.71 6.48 0.63
CA LEU A 51 16.84 6.65 -0.53
C LEU A 51 15.57 7.45 -0.19
N LEU A 52 14.97 7.20 0.99
CA LEU A 52 13.83 7.96 1.49
C LEU A 52 14.19 9.43 1.73
N TYR A 53 15.38 9.72 2.28
CA TYR A 53 15.86 11.10 2.40
C TYR A 53 15.91 11.77 1.02
N ALA A 54 16.57 11.14 0.05
CA ALA A 54 16.66 11.67 -1.31
C ALA A 54 15.28 11.86 -1.96
N PHE A 55 14.38 10.88 -1.83
CA PHE A 55 13.02 10.95 -2.36
C PHE A 55 12.23 12.10 -1.72
N ASN A 56 12.22 12.19 -0.38
CA ASN A 56 11.43 13.17 0.36
C ASN A 56 11.93 14.61 0.22
N THR A 57 13.22 14.80 -0.11
CA THR A 57 13.80 16.14 -0.34
C THR A 57 13.92 16.50 -1.83
N SER A 58 13.57 15.60 -2.74
CA SER A 58 13.63 15.86 -4.18
C SER A 58 12.59 16.90 -4.59
N ALA A 59 12.92 17.72 -5.59
CA ALA A 59 11.96 18.65 -6.19
C ALA A 59 10.86 17.88 -6.96
N PRO A 60 9.62 18.39 -7.02
CA PRO A 60 8.62 17.86 -7.94
C PRO A 60 9.03 18.13 -9.39
N SER A 61 8.27 17.58 -10.34
CA SER A 61 8.45 17.90 -11.76
C SER A 61 8.41 19.40 -12.00
N ALA A 62 9.36 19.88 -12.81
CA ALA A 62 9.45 21.28 -13.23
C ALA A 62 8.65 21.57 -14.52
N VAL A 63 8.08 20.53 -15.14
CA VAL A 63 7.23 20.65 -16.31
C VAL A 63 5.84 21.01 -15.82
N GLU A 64 5.17 21.98 -16.43
CA GLU A 64 3.76 22.27 -16.15
C GLU A 64 2.85 21.43 -17.07
N PRO A 65 1.67 21.00 -16.62
CA PRO A 65 0.75 20.25 -17.47
C PRO A 65 0.25 21.13 -18.62
N PRO A 66 0.06 20.59 -19.83
CA PRO A 66 -0.52 21.34 -20.94
C PRO A 66 -1.97 21.74 -20.63
N ALA A 67 -2.40 22.87 -21.17
CA ALA A 67 -3.80 23.27 -21.09
C ALA A 67 -4.69 22.24 -21.82
N LEU A 68 -5.82 21.89 -21.22
CA LEU A 68 -6.82 21.02 -21.84
C LEU A 68 -7.58 21.80 -22.92
N ALA A 69 -7.81 21.20 -24.08
CA ALA A 69 -8.70 21.77 -25.07
C ALA A 69 -10.17 21.69 -24.59
N PRO A 70 -11.09 22.55 -25.10
CA PRO A 70 -12.50 22.48 -24.74
C PRO A 70 -13.10 21.08 -24.99
N GLY A 71 -13.63 20.45 -23.94
CA GLY A 71 -14.20 19.11 -24.01
C GLY A 71 -13.22 17.95 -23.79
N GLU A 72 -11.90 18.23 -23.73
CA GLU A 72 -10.93 17.24 -23.26
C GLU A 72 -11.03 17.04 -21.76
N ARG A 73 -10.81 15.79 -21.33
CA ARG A 73 -10.78 15.41 -19.92
C ARG A 73 -9.36 14.95 -19.56
N PRO A 74 -8.81 15.41 -18.42
CA PRO A 74 -7.52 14.92 -17.99
C PRO A 74 -7.64 13.43 -17.65
N LYS A 75 -6.64 12.65 -18.03
CA LYS A 75 -6.55 11.27 -17.53
C LYS A 75 -6.20 11.31 -16.04
N GLY A 76 -6.95 10.57 -15.23
CA GLY A 76 -6.81 10.60 -13.78
C GLY A 76 -5.45 10.07 -13.31
N VAL A 77 -4.97 10.59 -12.18
CA VAL A 77 -3.86 9.98 -11.43
C VAL A 77 -4.42 8.74 -10.71
N GLY A 78 -3.90 7.55 -11.01
CA GLY A 78 -4.28 6.31 -10.30
C GLY A 78 -5.46 5.51 -10.88
N GLY A 79 -5.65 5.49 -12.20
CA GLY A 79 -6.64 4.63 -12.86
C GLY A 79 -6.28 3.13 -12.84
N SER A 80 -7.31 2.28 -12.84
CA SER A 80 -7.21 0.81 -12.97
C SER A 80 -6.58 0.39 -14.30
N ALA A 81 -5.88 -0.75 -14.30
CA ALA A 81 -5.02 -1.22 -15.38
C ALA A 81 -5.71 -1.75 -16.65
N ASP A 82 -7.05 -1.79 -16.69
CA ASP A 82 -7.78 -2.45 -17.79
C ASP A 82 -8.19 -1.50 -18.94
N ASP A 83 -7.93 -0.20 -18.84
CA ASP A 83 -8.39 0.75 -19.87
C ASP A 83 -7.40 0.90 -21.03
N ALA A 84 -7.39 -0.10 -21.92
CA ALA A 84 -6.88 0.05 -23.29
C ALA A 84 -7.86 0.80 -24.21
N GLY A 85 -8.98 1.33 -23.71
CA GLY A 85 -9.98 1.98 -24.58
C GLY A 85 -11.17 2.69 -23.93
N GLY A 86 -11.17 2.93 -22.62
CA GLY A 86 -12.20 3.74 -21.94
C GLY A 86 -11.74 5.18 -21.76
N ALA A 87 -12.64 6.12 -21.50
CA ALA A 87 -12.31 7.54 -21.25
C ALA A 87 -11.42 7.79 -19.99
N GLY A 88 -10.93 6.74 -19.32
CA GLY A 88 -9.88 6.76 -18.27
C GLY A 88 -8.59 6.01 -18.65
N GLY A 89 -8.47 5.58 -19.91
CA GLY A 89 -7.38 4.78 -20.45
C GLY A 89 -6.17 5.58 -20.87
N GLY A 90 -5.22 5.70 -19.96
CA GLY A 90 -3.86 6.10 -20.28
C GLY A 90 -3.13 6.41 -18.99
N GLY A 91 -1.88 5.97 -18.91
CA GLY A 91 -1.00 6.27 -17.80
C GLY A 91 -0.95 7.76 -17.47
N VAL A 92 -0.27 8.03 -16.36
CA VAL A 92 0.02 9.36 -15.82
C VAL A 92 0.26 10.36 -16.97
N GLN A 93 -0.74 11.17 -17.30
CA GLN A 93 -0.64 12.16 -18.40
C GLN A 93 0.43 13.22 -18.06
N PHE A 94 0.70 13.37 -16.76
CA PHE A 94 1.60 14.35 -16.20
C PHE A 94 2.44 13.72 -15.08
N ASP A 95 3.72 13.49 -15.35
CA ASP A 95 4.68 12.99 -14.36
C ASP A 95 4.90 14.05 -13.28
N ALA A 96 4.17 13.99 -12.17
CA ALA A 96 4.28 14.97 -11.08
C ALA A 96 5.50 14.69 -10.19
N MET A 97 5.87 13.42 -10.02
CA MET A 97 7.12 13.02 -9.37
C MET A 97 8.35 13.57 -10.11
N GLY A 98 8.34 13.57 -11.45
CA GLY A 98 9.51 13.85 -12.27
C GLY A 98 10.50 12.68 -12.33
N PRO A 99 11.47 12.74 -13.28
CA PRO A 99 12.33 11.60 -13.59
C PRO A 99 13.27 11.19 -12.45
N GLU A 100 13.78 12.16 -11.68
CA GLU A 100 14.69 11.91 -10.55
C GLU A 100 13.98 11.18 -9.42
N ARG A 101 12.88 11.75 -8.92
CA ARG A 101 12.09 11.16 -7.83
C ARG A 101 11.58 9.77 -8.19
N ARG A 102 11.13 9.59 -9.44
CA ARG A 102 10.69 8.30 -9.98
C ARG A 102 11.81 7.26 -9.98
N GLN A 103 13.03 7.65 -10.37
CA GLN A 103 14.19 6.76 -10.32
C GLN A 103 14.55 6.35 -8.89
N ILE A 104 14.56 7.30 -7.94
CA ILE A 104 14.86 7.01 -6.53
C ILE A 104 13.80 6.05 -5.95
N PHE A 105 12.52 6.27 -6.25
CA PHE A 105 11.44 5.40 -5.79
C PHE A 105 11.53 3.99 -6.39
N ALA A 106 11.86 3.89 -7.69
CA ALA A 106 12.09 2.60 -8.33
C ALA A 106 13.24 1.83 -7.65
N GLU A 107 14.33 2.53 -7.34
CA GLU A 107 15.45 1.94 -6.61
C GLU A 107 15.04 1.54 -5.19
N LEU A 108 14.32 2.38 -4.46
CA LEU A 108 13.85 2.09 -3.09
C LEU A 108 13.13 0.75 -3.01
N LEU A 109 12.16 0.53 -3.91
CA LEU A 109 11.34 -0.69 -3.96
C LEU A 109 12.03 -1.83 -4.73
N GLY A 110 13.07 -1.56 -5.51
CA GLY A 110 13.71 -2.54 -6.39
C GLY A 110 12.79 -2.98 -7.54
N ILE A 111 12.08 -2.03 -8.16
CA ILE A 111 11.14 -2.29 -9.25
C ILE A 111 11.65 -1.72 -10.58
N GLU A 112 11.22 -2.34 -11.68
CA GLU A 112 11.61 -1.95 -13.03
C GLU A 112 10.96 -0.62 -13.46
N ARG A 113 11.60 0.03 -14.44
CA ARG A 113 11.14 1.31 -14.97
C ARG A 113 9.70 1.25 -15.51
N ALA A 114 9.36 0.19 -16.23
CA ALA A 114 8.02 0.00 -16.80
C ALA A 114 6.91 -0.06 -15.73
N LEU A 115 7.22 -0.56 -14.53
CA LEU A 115 6.25 -0.57 -13.43
C LEU A 115 6.16 0.82 -12.78
N VAL A 116 7.29 1.45 -12.45
CA VAL A 116 7.28 2.73 -11.74
C VAL A 116 6.62 3.84 -12.56
N ASP A 117 6.65 3.79 -13.90
CA ASP A 117 6.00 4.78 -14.77
C ASP A 117 4.45 4.81 -14.61
N ARG A 118 3.86 3.83 -13.90
CA ARG A 118 2.43 3.75 -13.60
C ARG A 118 2.09 4.10 -12.14
N VAL A 119 3.08 4.56 -11.39
CA VAL A 119 2.98 4.84 -9.95
C VAL A 119 3.13 6.34 -9.72
N GLU A 120 2.33 6.89 -8.82
CA GLU A 120 2.45 8.28 -8.39
C GLU A 120 2.42 8.34 -6.86
N VAL A 121 3.48 8.91 -6.27
CA VAL A 121 3.65 8.98 -4.81
C VAL A 121 4.01 10.40 -4.41
N GLU A 122 3.18 10.95 -3.54
CA GLU A 122 3.41 12.26 -2.94
C GLU A 122 4.37 12.15 -1.74
N PRO A 123 5.47 12.92 -1.70
CA PRO A 123 6.33 13.00 -0.54
C PRO A 123 5.71 13.86 0.59
N PRO A 124 5.97 13.56 1.87
CA PRO A 124 6.90 12.54 2.30
C PRO A 124 6.26 11.15 2.34
N PHE A 125 7.08 10.15 2.02
CA PHE A 125 6.79 8.73 2.14
C PHE A 125 7.77 8.10 3.13
N TYR A 126 7.34 7.06 3.85
CA TYR A 126 8.16 6.35 4.83
C TYR A 126 8.00 4.83 4.71
N CYS A 127 9.11 4.11 4.85
CA CYS A 127 9.12 2.65 4.99
C CYS A 127 10.36 2.16 5.76
N ASP A 128 10.39 0.88 6.13
CA ASP A 128 11.53 0.28 6.83
C ASP A 128 12.62 -0.15 5.83
N TYR A 129 12.25 -0.93 4.81
CA TYR A 129 13.18 -1.59 3.87
C TYR A 129 12.96 -1.16 2.42
N GLY A 130 11.73 -0.82 2.05
CA GLY A 130 11.29 -0.46 0.70
C GLY A 130 11.08 -1.68 -0.20
N HIS A 131 12.07 -2.57 -0.27
CA HIS A 131 12.05 -3.72 -1.18
C HIS A 131 11.07 -4.84 -0.77
N ASN A 132 10.49 -4.79 0.43
CA ASN A 132 9.42 -5.73 0.83
C ASN A 132 8.03 -5.25 0.37
N ILE A 133 7.93 -4.02 -0.15
CA ILE A 133 6.71 -3.48 -0.74
C ILE A 133 6.60 -3.97 -2.19
N LYS A 134 5.51 -4.68 -2.51
CA LYS A 134 5.26 -5.26 -3.82
C LYS A 134 4.06 -4.60 -4.46
N LEU A 135 4.29 -3.88 -5.56
CA LEU A 135 3.25 -3.26 -6.37
C LEU A 135 2.92 -4.16 -7.56
N GLU A 136 1.65 -4.42 -7.81
CA GLU A 136 1.21 -5.29 -8.92
C GLU A 136 0.87 -4.50 -10.20
N GLY A 137 0.82 -3.17 -10.14
CA GLY A 137 0.50 -2.34 -11.30
C GLY A 137 0.42 -0.86 -10.96
N SER A 138 -0.63 -0.19 -11.43
CA SER A 138 -0.83 1.23 -11.13
C SER A 138 -1.11 1.44 -9.65
N PHE A 139 -0.58 2.52 -9.09
CA PHE A 139 -0.72 2.84 -7.67
C PHE A 139 -0.67 4.36 -7.47
N TYR A 140 -1.59 4.88 -6.66
CA TYR A 140 -1.57 6.26 -6.21
C TYR A 140 -1.41 6.33 -4.70
N CYS A 141 -0.49 7.15 -4.22
CA CYS A 141 -0.18 7.30 -2.82
C CYS A 141 -0.09 8.78 -2.46
N ASN A 142 -0.97 9.22 -1.58
CA ASN A 142 -1.01 10.61 -1.13
C ASN A 142 -0.06 10.83 0.08
N PHE A 143 0.08 12.09 0.47
CA PHE A 143 1.06 12.61 1.43
C PHE A 143 1.14 11.79 2.73
N ASN A 144 2.34 11.74 3.33
CA ASN A 144 2.61 11.22 4.68
C ASN A 144 2.26 9.73 4.88
N THR A 145 2.27 8.94 3.81
CA THR A 145 2.05 7.49 3.94
C THR A 145 3.25 6.81 4.63
N SER A 146 2.98 5.86 5.52
CA SER A 146 4.02 5.04 6.16
C SER A 146 3.75 3.54 6.03
N ILE A 147 4.68 2.79 5.47
CA ILE A 147 4.57 1.34 5.28
C ILE A 147 5.74 0.66 6.01
N LEU A 148 5.48 0.12 7.19
CA LEU A 148 6.47 -0.65 7.96
C LEU A 148 6.53 -2.07 7.39
N ASP A 149 7.41 -2.27 6.41
CA ASP A 149 7.53 -3.46 5.58
C ASP A 149 8.52 -4.50 6.13
N CYS A 150 8.44 -4.79 7.45
CA CYS A 150 9.22 -5.88 8.08
C CYS A 150 8.88 -7.27 7.51
N ALA A 151 7.70 -7.41 6.90
CA ALA A 151 7.29 -8.54 6.06
C ALA A 151 6.73 -8.01 4.73
N GLU A 152 6.44 -8.91 3.77
CA GLU A 152 5.87 -8.52 2.47
C GLU A 152 4.59 -7.66 2.65
N VAL A 153 4.58 -6.48 2.03
CA VAL A 153 3.38 -5.67 1.88
C VAL A 153 3.03 -5.62 0.41
N ARG A 154 1.94 -6.27 0.01
CA ARG A 154 1.53 -6.40 -1.39
C ARG A 154 0.31 -5.54 -1.68
N ILE A 155 0.38 -4.77 -2.74
CA ILE A 155 -0.64 -3.80 -3.16
C ILE A 155 -1.05 -4.08 -4.61
N GLY A 156 -2.32 -4.42 -4.79
CA GLY A 156 -2.93 -4.70 -6.09
C GLY A 156 -3.04 -3.46 -6.95
N THR A 157 -3.04 -3.66 -8.28
CA THR A 157 -3.15 -2.61 -9.29
C THR A 157 -4.42 -1.75 -9.14
N GLY A 158 -4.38 -0.48 -9.55
CA GLY A 158 -5.50 0.46 -9.46
C GLY A 158 -5.85 0.90 -8.03
N THR A 159 -5.03 0.54 -7.04
CA THR A 159 -5.28 0.92 -5.65
C THR A 159 -4.79 2.35 -5.38
N GLY A 160 -5.58 3.09 -4.62
CA GLY A 160 -5.26 4.44 -4.18
C GLY A 160 -5.27 4.58 -2.66
N PHE A 161 -4.30 5.31 -2.13
CA PHE A 161 -4.24 5.71 -0.73
C PHE A 161 -4.49 7.22 -0.59
N GLY A 162 -5.40 7.58 0.30
CA GLY A 162 -5.52 8.93 0.83
C GLY A 162 -4.32 9.31 1.69
N PRO A 163 -4.28 10.56 2.22
CA PRO A 163 -3.13 11.03 2.97
C PRO A 163 -3.05 10.37 4.35
N ASN A 164 -1.84 10.18 4.88
CA ASN A 164 -1.59 9.56 6.18
C ASN A 164 -2.14 8.12 6.27
N VAL A 165 -2.07 7.35 5.19
CA VAL A 165 -2.35 5.90 5.27
C VAL A 165 -1.14 5.20 5.87
N HIS A 166 -1.39 4.25 6.78
CA HIS A 166 -0.34 3.53 7.46
C HIS A 166 -0.56 2.01 7.41
N LEU A 167 0.45 1.27 6.96
CA LEU A 167 0.45 -0.18 6.94
C LEU A 167 1.56 -0.69 7.87
N TYR A 168 1.18 -1.47 8.88
CA TYR A 168 2.10 -1.93 9.92
C TYR A 168 2.26 -3.46 9.86
N ALA A 169 3.19 -3.94 9.04
CA ALA A 169 3.45 -5.37 8.92
C ALA A 169 4.23 -5.93 10.12
N GLY A 170 5.02 -5.08 10.79
CA GLY A 170 5.70 -5.38 12.04
C GLY A 170 4.79 -5.27 13.27
N THR A 171 5.09 -6.06 14.30
CA THR A 171 4.46 -6.02 15.62
C THR A 171 5.46 -6.47 16.69
N HIS A 172 5.17 -6.13 17.94
CA HIS A 172 5.89 -6.64 19.09
C HIS A 172 5.03 -7.62 19.89
N SER A 173 5.70 -8.54 20.56
CA SER A 173 5.06 -9.42 21.52
C SER A 173 4.46 -8.65 22.68
N THR A 174 3.39 -9.19 23.26
CA THR A 174 2.83 -8.68 24.52
C THR A 174 3.66 -9.10 25.73
N ALA A 175 4.47 -10.16 25.61
CA ALA A 175 5.47 -10.52 26.61
C ALA A 175 6.56 -9.44 26.67
N VAL A 176 6.69 -8.79 27.83
CA VAL A 176 7.64 -7.68 28.05
C VAL A 176 9.07 -8.13 27.79
N SER A 177 9.45 -9.30 28.31
CA SER A 177 10.80 -9.85 28.17
C SER A 177 11.21 -9.99 26.71
N GLU A 178 10.32 -10.44 25.81
CA GLU A 178 10.64 -10.52 24.38
C GLU A 178 10.99 -9.13 23.80
N ARG A 179 10.28 -8.07 24.21
CA ARG A 179 10.57 -6.70 23.76
C ARG A 179 11.88 -6.16 24.31
N GLU A 180 12.23 -6.49 25.56
CA GLU A 180 13.50 -6.09 26.17
C GLU A 180 14.71 -6.70 25.46
N HIS A 181 14.52 -7.86 24.83
CA HIS A 181 15.55 -8.53 24.02
C HIS A 181 15.53 -8.09 22.55
N GLY A 182 14.75 -7.06 22.19
CA GLY A 182 14.66 -6.53 20.83
C GLY A 182 14.02 -7.50 19.83
N ILE A 183 13.19 -8.43 20.31
CA ILE A 183 12.50 -9.41 19.48
C ILE A 183 11.28 -8.75 18.85
N GLU A 184 11.19 -8.89 17.53
CA GLU A 184 10.07 -8.47 16.71
C GLU A 184 9.41 -9.66 16.03
N ARG A 185 8.18 -9.43 15.55
CA ARG A 185 7.48 -10.35 14.67
C ARG A 185 6.84 -9.54 13.54
N ALA A 186 6.69 -10.16 12.38
CA ALA A 186 6.02 -9.51 11.25
C ALA A 186 5.06 -10.49 10.58
N LEU A 187 3.99 -9.99 9.98
CA LEU A 187 3.13 -10.78 9.09
C LEU A 187 2.77 -9.95 7.88
N PRO A 188 2.69 -10.59 6.69
CA PRO A 188 2.44 -9.87 5.46
C PRO A 188 1.08 -9.17 5.48
N ILE A 189 1.01 -8.02 4.82
CA ILE A 189 -0.25 -7.31 4.54
C ILE A 189 -0.55 -7.44 3.05
N ARG A 190 -1.81 -7.74 2.72
CA ARG A 190 -2.27 -7.83 1.32
C ARG A 190 -3.41 -6.86 1.10
N ILE A 191 -3.25 -5.95 0.15
CA ILE A 191 -4.30 -5.06 -0.33
C ILE A 191 -4.63 -5.47 -1.77
N GLY A 192 -5.89 -5.82 -2.02
CA GLY A 192 -6.38 -6.24 -3.33
C GLY A 192 -6.35 -5.12 -4.36
N ARG A 193 -6.76 -5.41 -5.59
CA ARG A 193 -6.83 -4.40 -6.67
C ARG A 193 -7.99 -3.42 -6.47
N ASN A 194 -7.88 -2.26 -7.10
CA ASN A 194 -8.92 -1.22 -7.13
C ASN A 194 -9.43 -0.81 -5.73
N CYS A 195 -8.58 -0.91 -4.71
CA CYS A 195 -8.96 -0.49 -3.36
C CYS A 195 -8.80 1.02 -3.20
N TRP A 196 -9.64 1.62 -2.35
CA TRP A 196 -9.44 2.99 -1.87
C TRP A 196 -9.31 2.97 -0.34
N LEU A 197 -8.16 3.39 0.18
CA LEU A 197 -7.96 3.58 1.60
C LEU A 197 -8.05 5.07 1.93
N GLY A 198 -9.11 5.49 2.60
CA GLY A 198 -9.30 6.87 3.03
C GLY A 198 -8.18 7.35 3.96
N GLY A 199 -7.99 8.66 4.03
CA GLY A 199 -6.87 9.24 4.78
C GLY A 199 -6.89 8.88 6.27
N GLY A 200 -5.72 8.69 6.88
CA GLY A 200 -5.60 8.27 8.29
C GLY A 200 -5.93 6.79 8.55
N THR A 201 -6.13 5.97 7.51
CA THR A 201 -6.36 4.53 7.68
C THR A 201 -5.11 3.83 8.20
N MET A 202 -5.26 2.96 9.19
CA MET A 202 -4.22 2.07 9.70
C MET A 202 -4.57 0.61 9.43
N VAL A 203 -3.62 -0.19 8.94
CA VAL A 203 -3.80 -1.63 8.69
C VAL A 203 -2.76 -2.43 9.46
N ASN A 204 -3.20 -3.40 10.26
CA ASN A 204 -2.33 -4.21 11.11
C ASN A 204 -1.76 -5.45 10.40
N ALA A 205 -0.67 -5.97 10.95
CA ALA A 205 0.03 -7.16 10.50
C ALA A 205 -0.89 -8.36 10.24
N GLY A 206 -0.69 -9.04 9.11
CA GLY A 206 -1.43 -10.24 8.73
C GLY A 206 -2.82 -10.00 8.13
N VAL A 207 -3.22 -8.75 7.93
CA VAL A 207 -4.52 -8.41 7.33
C VAL A 207 -4.49 -8.54 5.81
N THR A 208 -5.57 -9.12 5.28
CA THR A 208 -5.91 -9.10 3.85
C THR A 208 -7.15 -8.24 3.61
N ILE A 209 -7.04 -7.21 2.77
CA ILE A 209 -8.15 -6.43 2.23
C ILE A 209 -8.40 -6.95 0.80
N GLY A 210 -9.60 -7.47 0.55
CA GLY A 210 -9.98 -8.00 -0.76
C GLY A 210 -10.14 -6.91 -1.81
N ASP A 211 -10.26 -7.33 -3.07
CA ASP A 211 -10.43 -6.46 -4.22
C ASP A 211 -11.62 -5.49 -4.08
N ASN A 212 -11.50 -4.33 -4.74
CA ASN A 212 -12.55 -3.31 -4.89
C ASN A 212 -13.07 -2.77 -3.55
N CYS A 213 -12.29 -2.86 -2.46
CA CYS A 213 -12.73 -2.37 -1.16
C CYS A 213 -12.58 -0.86 -1.02
N THR A 214 -13.51 -0.24 -0.29
CA THR A 214 -13.37 1.14 0.18
C THR A 214 -13.25 1.15 1.69
N ILE A 215 -12.11 1.62 2.20
CA ILE A 215 -11.86 1.76 3.63
C ILE A 215 -12.04 3.23 4.01
N GLY A 216 -12.89 3.50 4.99
CA GLY A 216 -13.18 4.87 5.45
C GLY A 216 -11.97 5.53 6.09
N ALA A 217 -11.89 6.85 5.96
CA ALA A 217 -10.88 7.65 6.64
C ALA A 217 -10.85 7.36 8.16
N GLY A 218 -9.65 7.36 8.74
CA GLY A 218 -9.42 7.11 10.17
C GLY A 218 -9.69 5.68 10.65
N SER A 219 -9.90 4.71 9.75
CA SER A 219 -10.22 3.34 10.16
C SER A 219 -8.99 2.59 10.68
N VAL A 220 -9.18 1.69 11.66
CA VAL A 220 -8.14 0.78 12.16
C VAL A 220 -8.52 -0.66 11.77
N VAL A 221 -7.90 -1.17 10.71
CA VAL A 221 -8.17 -2.48 10.13
C VAL A 221 -7.38 -3.54 10.87
N THR A 222 -8.07 -4.25 11.76
CA THR A 222 -7.49 -5.32 12.61
C THR A 222 -7.84 -6.74 12.14
N LYS A 223 -8.67 -6.87 11.11
CA LYS A 223 -9.17 -8.13 10.56
C LYS A 223 -9.33 -8.00 9.05
N ASP A 224 -9.31 -9.14 8.36
CA ASP A 224 -9.50 -9.18 6.92
C ASP A 224 -10.83 -8.54 6.51
N ILE A 225 -10.81 -7.87 5.36
CA ILE A 225 -11.98 -7.25 4.74
C ILE A 225 -12.29 -8.04 3.46
N PRO A 226 -13.50 -8.62 3.32
CA PRO A 226 -13.87 -9.35 2.12
C PRO A 226 -13.96 -8.40 0.92
N PRO A 227 -13.74 -8.89 -0.31
CA PRO A 227 -13.81 -8.07 -1.52
C PRO A 227 -15.18 -7.39 -1.69
N ASN A 228 -15.22 -6.32 -2.48
CA ASN A 228 -16.43 -5.52 -2.76
C ASN A 228 -17.10 -5.00 -1.49
N SER A 229 -16.31 -4.55 -0.51
CA SER A 229 -16.84 -4.07 0.78
C SER A 229 -16.53 -2.60 1.01
N ILE A 230 -17.46 -1.91 1.66
CA ILE A 230 -17.18 -0.66 2.35
C ILE A 230 -17.03 -0.97 3.84
N ALA A 231 -15.88 -0.62 4.40
CA ALA A 231 -15.58 -0.83 5.81
C ALA A 231 -15.06 0.44 6.46
N VAL A 232 -15.51 0.73 7.69
CA VAL A 232 -15.15 1.94 8.44
C VAL A 232 -14.96 1.67 9.93
N GLY A 233 -14.26 2.57 10.62
CA GLY A 233 -14.29 2.69 12.08
C GLY A 233 -13.09 2.10 12.83
N VAL A 234 -13.16 2.13 14.16
CA VAL A 234 -12.11 1.68 15.09
C VAL A 234 -12.74 0.77 16.16
N PRO A 235 -12.57 -0.56 16.08
CA PRO A 235 -11.96 -1.31 14.97
C PRO A 235 -12.84 -1.26 13.70
N CYS A 236 -12.20 -1.38 12.54
CA CYS A 236 -12.84 -1.32 11.23
C CYS A 236 -13.81 -2.50 11.04
N LYS A 237 -15.01 -2.20 10.54
CA LYS A 237 -16.06 -3.19 10.25
C LYS A 237 -16.70 -2.90 8.91
N VAL A 238 -17.05 -3.96 8.18
CA VAL A 238 -17.88 -3.86 6.97
C VAL A 238 -19.23 -3.28 7.35
N ILE A 239 -19.64 -2.21 6.67
CA ILE A 239 -20.94 -1.57 6.84
C ILE A 239 -21.91 -1.88 5.69
N ARG A 240 -21.37 -2.18 4.50
CA ARG A 240 -22.13 -2.68 3.36
C ARG A 240 -21.21 -3.27 2.30
N THR A 241 -21.79 -4.06 1.40
CA THR A 241 -21.14 -4.50 0.16
C THR A 241 -21.39 -3.50 -0.97
N LEU A 242 -20.54 -3.53 -1.99
CA LEU A 242 -20.68 -2.80 -3.23
C LEU A 242 -21.43 -3.66 -4.24
N GLU A 243 -22.43 -3.07 -4.87
CA GLU A 243 -23.03 -3.64 -6.08
C GLU A 243 -22.17 -3.26 -7.30
N PRO A 244 -22.05 -4.15 -8.30
CA PRO A 244 -21.38 -3.82 -9.54
C PRO A 244 -21.97 -2.56 -10.18
N PHE A 245 -21.11 -1.62 -10.57
CA PHE A 245 -21.50 -0.42 -11.30
C PHE A 245 -20.56 -0.23 -12.49
N GLU A 246 -21.13 -0.22 -13.69
CA GLU A 246 -20.40 0.07 -14.92
C GLU A 246 -20.58 1.53 -15.29
N MET A 247 -19.47 2.25 -15.42
CA MET A 247 -19.47 3.59 -15.96
C MET A 247 -19.76 3.53 -17.47
N PRO A 248 -20.83 4.18 -17.97
CA PRO A 248 -21.08 4.27 -19.40
C PRO A 248 -19.93 4.98 -20.12
N GLN A 249 -19.53 4.45 -21.27
CA GLN A 249 -18.49 5.05 -22.10
C GLN A 249 -18.97 6.38 -22.72
N GLY A 250 -18.05 7.34 -22.93
CA GLY A 250 -18.34 8.61 -23.60
C GLY A 250 -18.73 9.79 -22.68
N PRO A 251 -19.27 10.88 -23.24
CA PRO A 251 -19.66 12.08 -22.48
C PRO A 251 -20.75 11.81 -21.44
N GLU A 252 -21.65 10.87 -21.73
CA GLU A 252 -22.79 10.50 -20.87
C GLU A 252 -22.40 9.85 -19.54
N GLY A 253 -21.21 9.26 -19.45
CA GLY A 253 -20.72 8.62 -18.23
C GLY A 253 -20.66 9.59 -17.05
N TYR A 254 -20.20 10.82 -17.29
CA TYR A 254 -20.14 11.87 -16.27
C TYR A 254 -21.54 12.40 -15.91
N GLU A 255 -22.44 12.50 -16.89
CA GLU A 255 -23.83 12.89 -16.65
C GLU A 255 -24.58 11.88 -15.80
N LYS A 256 -24.42 10.58 -16.08
CA LYS A 256 -24.96 9.50 -15.25
C LYS A 256 -24.29 9.43 -13.88
N ALA A 257 -22.98 9.66 -13.80
CA ALA A 257 -22.29 9.80 -12.53
C ALA A 257 -22.90 10.94 -11.69
N ARG A 258 -23.12 12.13 -12.28
CA ARG A 258 -23.79 13.26 -11.61
C ARG A 258 -25.19 12.91 -11.09
N GLN A 259 -25.93 12.05 -11.79
CA GLN A 259 -27.29 11.63 -11.43
C GLN A 259 -27.34 10.47 -10.42
N GLY A 260 -26.26 9.69 -10.27
CA GLY A 260 -26.21 8.48 -9.42
C GLY A 260 -25.21 8.49 -8.27
N LEU A 261 -24.23 9.42 -8.25
CA LEU A 261 -23.12 9.44 -7.28
C LEU A 261 -23.51 9.81 -5.86
N GLY A 262 -24.71 10.31 -5.60
CA GLY A 262 -25.20 10.56 -4.23
C GLY A 262 -25.24 9.31 -3.33
N LYS A 263 -25.08 8.10 -3.90
CA LYS A 263 -25.08 6.81 -3.17
C LYS A 263 -23.68 6.22 -2.95
N PHE A 264 -22.63 6.76 -3.57
CA PHE A 264 -21.28 6.17 -3.58
C PHE A 264 -20.20 7.04 -2.93
N VAL A 265 -20.57 8.18 -2.34
CA VAL A 265 -19.69 9.00 -1.50
C VAL A 265 -19.66 8.40 -0.08
N GLN A 266 -18.46 8.29 0.49
CA GLN A 266 -18.26 7.88 1.89
C GLN A 266 -18.74 8.94 2.88
#